data_AF-A0A9X6AAJ2-F1
#
_entry.id   AF-A0A9X6AAJ2-F1
#
_cell.length_a   1.000
_cell.length_b   1.000
_cell.length_c   1.000
_cell.angle_alpha   90.00
_cell.angle_beta   90.00
_cell.angle_gamma   90.00
#
_symmetry.space_group_name_H-M   'P 1'
#
loop_
_entity.id
_entity.type
_entity.pdbx_description
1 polymer ?
#
loop_
_entity_poly.entity_id
_entity_poly.type
_entity_poly.pdbx_seq_one_letter_code
_entity_poly.pdbx_strand_id
1 'polypeptide(L)'
;MTTQNAITWPERYLPGTGDNFVSNEVVVAGLSAADVWRHLVDTSRWESYYDNVADIGFPQGGGPVLTDGIHFSFGTFGFPPLDAHVVEFQAPAEDTPGRLSWTAKQHGTPEERLDVLHAWLVE
;
A
#
# COMPACT_ATOMS: atom_id res chain seq x y z
N MET A 1 -30.03 -4.39 0.58
CA MET A 1 -28.98 -3.53 0.01
C MET A 1 -27.84 -4.44 -0.38
N THR A 2 -27.27 -4.26 -1.56
CA THR A 2 -26.05 -4.97 -1.95
C THR A 2 -24.86 -4.18 -1.38
N THR A 3 -23.94 -4.85 -0.69
CA THR A 3 -22.74 -4.24 -0.10
C THR A 3 -21.50 -4.87 -0.72
N GLN A 4 -20.46 -4.06 -0.94
CA GLN A 4 -19.14 -4.51 -1.35
C GLN A 4 -18.17 -4.43 -0.16
N ASN A 5 -17.06 -5.14 -0.24
CA ASN A 5 -15.99 -4.99 0.74
C ASN A 5 -15.42 -3.55 0.66
N ALA A 6 -14.98 -3.02 1.79
CA ALA A 6 -14.41 -1.67 1.87
C ALA A 6 -13.10 -1.68 2.65
N ILE A 7 -12.25 -0.67 2.41
CA ILE A 7 -11.06 -0.41 3.20
C ILE A 7 -11.44 -0.10 4.64
N THR A 8 -10.71 -0.71 5.59
CA THR A 8 -10.82 -0.40 7.01
C THR A 8 -9.87 0.74 7.34
N TRP A 9 -10.41 1.96 7.45
CA TRP A 9 -9.58 3.15 7.72
C TRP A 9 -9.32 3.31 9.22
N PRO A 10 -8.07 3.48 9.67
CA PRO A 10 -7.80 4.00 11.00
C PRO A 10 -8.38 5.40 11.16
N GLU A 11 -8.86 5.75 12.36
CA GLU A 11 -9.59 7.01 12.62
C GLU A 11 -8.86 8.26 12.10
N ARG A 12 -7.54 8.32 12.25
CA ARG A 12 -6.70 9.43 11.78
C ARG A 12 -6.68 9.60 10.24
N TYR A 13 -6.95 8.53 9.49
CA TYR A 13 -6.88 8.51 8.02
C TYR A 13 -8.26 8.33 7.38
N LEU A 14 -9.34 8.64 8.09
CA LEU A 14 -10.68 8.59 7.52
C LEU A 14 -10.78 9.49 6.27
N PRO A 15 -11.36 9.00 5.16
CA PRO A 15 -11.58 9.82 3.98
C PRO A 15 -12.34 11.12 4.32
N GLY A 16 -11.77 12.26 3.91
CA GLY A 16 -12.33 13.58 4.18
C GLY A 16 -11.81 14.26 5.46
N THR A 17 -10.96 13.62 6.26
CA THR A 17 -10.30 14.26 7.42
C THR A 17 -8.85 14.69 7.15
N GLY A 18 -8.24 14.19 6.07
CA GLY A 18 -6.90 14.59 5.61
C GLY A 18 -6.91 15.69 4.55
N ASP A 19 -5.72 16.16 4.17
CA ASP A 19 -5.53 17.22 3.18
C ASP A 19 -5.88 16.77 1.75
N ASN A 20 -5.87 15.47 1.47
CA ASN A 20 -6.21 14.89 0.18
C ASN A 20 -6.79 13.47 0.33
N PHE A 21 -7.60 13.05 -0.63
CA PHE A 21 -8.12 11.68 -0.76
C PHE A 21 -8.19 11.29 -2.24
N VAL A 22 -7.67 10.10 -2.56
CA VAL A 22 -7.70 9.52 -3.91
C VAL A 22 -8.20 8.08 -3.84
N SER A 23 -9.01 7.69 -4.82
CA SER A 23 -9.56 6.34 -4.95
C SER A 23 -9.49 5.89 -6.40
N ASN A 24 -9.05 4.66 -6.62
CA ASN A 24 -8.94 4.01 -7.92
C ASN A 24 -9.45 2.57 -7.79
N GLU A 25 -10.16 2.10 -8.81
CA GLU A 25 -10.73 0.75 -8.84
C GLU A 25 -10.60 0.17 -10.26
N VAL A 26 -10.30 -1.12 -10.36
CA VAL A 26 -10.26 -1.86 -11.62
C VAL A 26 -10.80 -3.26 -11.42
N VAL A 27 -11.61 -3.73 -12.37
CA VAL A 27 -12.15 -5.10 -12.40
C VAL A 27 -11.63 -5.79 -13.67
N VAL A 28 -10.93 -6.92 -13.50
CA VAL A 28 -10.32 -7.66 -14.61
C VAL A 28 -10.86 -9.09 -14.62
N ALA A 29 -11.49 -9.47 -15.73
CA ALA A 29 -12.03 -10.82 -15.88
C ALA A 29 -10.92 -11.88 -15.99
N GLY A 30 -11.09 -13.01 -15.31
CA GLY A 30 -10.19 -14.15 -15.40
C GLY A 30 -8.94 -14.09 -14.53
N LEU A 31 -8.83 -13.09 -13.64
CA LEU A 31 -7.82 -13.03 -12.59
C LEU A 31 -8.44 -13.32 -11.24
N SER A 32 -7.72 -14.06 -10.39
CA SER A 32 -8.06 -14.21 -8.97
C SER A 32 -7.32 -13.16 -8.13
N ALA A 33 -7.82 -12.90 -6.91
CA ALA A 33 -7.10 -12.07 -5.95
C ALA A 33 -5.68 -12.59 -5.66
N ALA A 34 -5.48 -13.92 -5.64
CA ALA A 34 -4.18 -14.53 -5.43
C ALA A 34 -3.19 -14.25 -6.59
N ASP A 35 -3.68 -14.18 -7.83
CA ASP A 35 -2.85 -13.88 -9.01
C ASP A 35 -2.26 -12.47 -8.92
N VAL A 36 -3.03 -11.52 -8.39
CA VAL A 36 -2.64 -10.11 -8.20
C VAL A 36 -1.80 -9.94 -6.93
N TRP A 37 -2.22 -10.54 -5.82
CA TRP A 37 -1.64 -10.35 -4.49
C TRP A 37 -0.13 -10.59 -4.45
N ARG A 38 0.33 -11.66 -5.08
CA ARG A 38 1.77 -12.00 -5.15
C ARG A 38 2.63 -10.88 -5.77
N HIS A 39 2.07 -10.10 -6.70
CA HIS A 39 2.76 -8.97 -7.31
C HIS A 39 2.69 -7.73 -6.43
N LEU A 40 1.55 -7.52 -5.76
CA LEU A 40 1.37 -6.42 -4.82
C LEU A 40 2.33 -6.51 -3.63
N VAL A 41 2.50 -7.68 -3.01
CA VAL A 41 3.34 -7.81 -1.81
C VAL A 41 4.84 -7.99 -2.08
N ASP A 42 5.23 -8.49 -3.26
CA ASP A 42 6.63 -8.66 -3.63
C ASP A 42 7.18 -7.37 -4.24
N THR A 43 7.77 -6.53 -3.40
CA THR A 43 8.29 -5.23 -3.81
C THR A 43 9.39 -5.32 -4.87
N SER A 44 10.07 -6.47 -5.02
CA SER A 44 11.06 -6.68 -6.08
C SER A 44 10.46 -6.67 -7.49
N ARG A 45 9.13 -6.74 -7.61
CA ARG A 45 8.40 -6.69 -8.87
C ARG A 45 7.95 -5.29 -9.24
N TRP A 46 7.89 -4.35 -8.31
CA TRP A 46 7.17 -3.09 -8.51
C TRP A 46 7.76 -2.27 -9.67
N GLU A 47 9.09 -2.16 -9.75
CA GLU A 47 9.79 -1.46 -10.84
C GLU A 47 9.57 -2.12 -12.22
N SER A 48 9.08 -3.36 -12.28
CA SER A 48 8.80 -4.02 -13.57
C SER A 48 7.45 -3.64 -14.20
N TYR A 49 6.54 -3.04 -13.42
CA TYR A 49 5.19 -2.71 -13.90
C TYR A 49 4.68 -1.32 -13.46
N TYR A 50 5.41 -0.59 -12.61
CA TYR A 50 5.04 0.74 -12.15
C TYR A 50 6.24 1.68 -12.24
N ASP A 51 6.23 2.57 -13.24
CA ASP A 51 7.37 3.43 -13.57
C ASP A 51 7.72 4.47 -12.49
N ASN A 52 6.78 4.77 -11.57
CA ASN A 52 6.93 5.82 -10.57
C ASN A 52 7.35 5.29 -9.20
N VAL A 53 8.05 4.17 -9.13
CA VAL A 53 8.64 3.65 -7.89
C VAL A 53 10.11 3.30 -8.11
N ALA A 54 10.93 3.54 -7.09
CA ALA A 54 12.36 3.25 -7.10
C ALA A 54 12.89 3.12 -5.67
N ASP A 55 14.19 2.85 -5.53
CA ASP A 55 14.95 2.93 -4.27
C ASP A 55 14.29 2.16 -3.11
N ILE A 56 13.72 0.99 -3.42
CA ILE A 56 13.04 0.17 -2.43
C ILE A 56 14.06 -0.46 -1.49
N GLY A 57 13.87 -0.26 -0.19
CA GLY A 57 14.80 -0.69 0.85
C GLY A 57 14.08 -1.30 2.05
N PHE A 58 14.78 -2.19 2.75
CA PHE A 58 14.34 -2.80 3.99
C PHE A 58 15.43 -2.58 5.04
N PRO A 59 15.48 -1.41 5.69
CA PRO A 59 16.57 -1.05 6.60
C PRO A 59 16.73 -2.05 7.76
N GLN A 60 15.65 -2.72 8.15
CA GLN A 60 15.60 -3.72 9.22
C GLN A 60 15.64 -5.17 8.69
N GLY A 61 15.79 -5.37 7.38
CA GLY A 61 15.66 -6.67 6.72
C GLY A 61 14.21 -7.16 6.60
N GLY A 62 14.03 -8.43 6.23
CA GLY A 62 12.71 -9.09 6.14
C GLY A 62 12.01 -9.02 4.77
N GLY A 63 12.44 -8.12 3.89
CA GLY A 63 11.93 -8.04 2.51
C GLY A 63 12.49 -9.11 1.56
N PRO A 64 12.15 -9.05 0.25
CA PRO A 64 11.39 -8.00 -0.43
C PRO A 64 9.87 -8.16 -0.33
N VAL A 65 9.39 -9.26 0.23
CA VAL A 65 7.96 -9.51 0.40
C VAL A 65 7.46 -8.77 1.64
N LEU A 66 6.42 -7.95 1.47
CA LEU A 66 5.76 -7.28 2.58
C LEU A 66 5.08 -8.30 3.49
N THR A 67 5.17 -8.06 4.80
CA THR A 67 4.48 -8.83 5.85
C THR A 67 3.91 -7.87 6.88
N ASP A 68 3.05 -8.36 7.76
CA ASP A 68 2.54 -7.58 8.89
C ASP A 68 3.66 -6.91 9.69
N GLY A 69 3.50 -5.63 9.99
CA GLY A 69 4.45 -4.83 10.78
C GLY A 69 5.81 -4.56 10.13
N ILE A 70 6.03 -4.92 8.85
CA ILE A 70 7.34 -4.70 8.23
C ILE A 70 7.59 -3.20 7.99
N HIS A 71 8.81 -2.77 8.28
CA HIS A 71 9.33 -1.46 7.91
C HIS A 71 10.09 -1.55 6.59
N PHE A 72 9.78 -0.64 5.67
CA PHE A 72 10.43 -0.53 4.38
C PHE A 72 10.51 0.93 3.94
N SER A 73 11.26 1.20 2.89
CA SER A 73 11.33 2.52 2.26
C SER A 73 11.15 2.38 0.76
N PHE A 74 10.62 3.40 0.11
CA PHE A 74 10.54 3.47 -1.35
C PHE A 74 10.50 4.92 -1.81
N GLY A 75 11.19 5.23 -2.90
CA GLY A 75 11.06 6.48 -3.63
C GLY A 75 9.87 6.41 -4.59
N THR A 76 9.18 7.52 -4.80
CA THR A 76 8.08 7.59 -5.77
C THR A 76 7.96 8.98 -6.37
N PHE A 77 7.58 9.10 -7.65
CA PHE A 77 7.45 10.39 -8.36
C PHE A 77 8.67 11.33 -8.23
N GLY A 78 9.87 10.78 -8.05
CA GLY A 78 11.10 11.56 -7.83
C GLY A 78 11.25 12.16 -6.42
N PHE A 79 10.32 11.89 -5.50
CA PHE A 79 10.50 12.19 -4.07
C PHE A 79 11.58 11.27 -3.46
N PRO A 80 12.32 11.73 -2.44
CA PRO A 80 13.24 10.86 -1.71
C PRO A 80 12.48 9.70 -1.05
N PRO A 81 13.17 8.60 -0.70
CA PRO A 81 12.51 7.44 -0.12
C PRO A 81 11.69 7.79 1.13
N LEU A 82 10.42 7.42 1.12
CA LEU A 82 9.50 7.59 2.24
C LEU A 82 9.74 6.50 3.28
N ASP A 83 9.63 6.83 4.57
CA ASP A 83 9.64 5.84 5.66
C ASP A 83 8.26 5.18 5.76
N ALA A 84 8.19 3.90 5.40
CA ALA A 84 6.96 3.15 5.30
C ALA A 84 6.86 2.01 6.31
N HIS A 85 5.64 1.77 6.79
CA HIS A 85 5.34 0.74 7.78
C HIS A 85 4.00 0.10 7.48
N VAL A 86 3.99 -1.21 7.28
CA VAL A 86 2.77 -1.99 7.05
C VAL A 86 1.95 -2.03 8.34
N VAL A 87 0.69 -1.60 8.27
CA VAL A 87 -0.24 -1.49 9.41
C VAL A 87 -1.48 -2.38 9.26
N GLU A 88 -1.68 -2.98 8.09
CA GLU A 88 -2.66 -4.05 7.87
C GLU A 88 -2.07 -5.02 6.85
N PHE A 89 -2.15 -6.32 7.14
CA PHE A 89 -1.77 -7.37 6.21
C PHE A 89 -2.69 -8.60 6.37
N GLN A 90 -3.46 -8.89 5.33
CA GLN A 90 -4.31 -10.08 5.22
C GLN A 90 -4.21 -10.60 3.79
N ALA A 91 -3.60 -11.77 3.60
CA ALA A 91 -3.57 -12.40 2.29
C ALA A 91 -4.97 -12.86 1.87
N PRO A 92 -5.32 -12.80 0.58
CA PRO A 92 -6.59 -13.32 0.09
C PRO A 92 -6.65 -14.84 0.27
N ALA A 93 -7.85 -15.34 0.52
CA ALA A 93 -8.19 -16.76 0.56
C ALA A 93 -9.59 -16.94 -0.02
N GLU A 94 -10.08 -18.19 -0.05
CA GLU A 94 -11.48 -18.44 -0.42
C GLU A 94 -12.43 -17.60 0.47
N ASP A 95 -13.36 -16.89 -0.16
CA ASP A 95 -14.30 -15.95 0.48
C ASP A 95 -13.66 -14.83 1.34
N THR A 96 -12.37 -14.59 1.18
CA THR A 96 -11.59 -13.65 2.01
C THR A 96 -10.80 -12.70 1.12
N PRO A 97 -11.10 -11.39 1.11
CA PRO A 97 -10.33 -10.43 0.31
C PRO A 97 -8.92 -10.24 0.88
N GLY A 98 -7.98 -9.92 -0.01
CA GLY A 98 -6.66 -9.44 0.36
C GLY A 98 -6.73 -7.99 0.83
N ARG A 99 -6.10 -7.68 1.97
CA ARG A 99 -6.06 -6.34 2.55
C ARG A 99 -4.64 -5.98 2.92
N LEU A 100 -4.17 -4.85 2.42
CA LEU A 100 -2.83 -4.36 2.70
C LEU A 100 -2.90 -2.87 2.89
N SER A 101 -2.39 -2.36 4.00
CA SER A 101 -2.16 -0.92 4.12
C SER A 101 -0.84 -0.63 4.80
N TRP A 102 -0.24 0.49 4.40
CA TRP A 102 0.95 1.01 5.04
C TRP A 102 0.83 2.51 5.23
N THR A 103 1.44 3.00 6.31
CA THR A 103 1.76 4.43 6.40
C THR A 103 3.04 4.72 5.63
N ALA A 104 3.16 5.89 5.02
CA ALA A 104 4.41 6.38 4.44
C ALA A 104 4.63 7.84 4.86
N LYS A 105 5.83 8.15 5.37
CA LYS A 105 6.13 9.43 6.01
C LYS A 105 7.39 10.06 5.44
N GLN A 106 7.34 11.39 5.34
CA GLN A 106 8.49 12.24 5.08
C GLN A 106 8.54 13.33 6.15
N HIS A 107 9.70 13.48 6.79
CA HIS A 107 9.96 14.59 7.70
C HIS A 107 10.55 15.76 6.93
N GLY A 108 10.37 16.99 7.43
CA GLY A 108 10.87 18.20 6.79
C GLY A 108 10.16 19.45 7.32
N THR A 109 10.26 20.55 6.60
CA THR A 109 9.42 21.73 6.87
C THR A 109 7.93 21.40 6.72
N PRO A 110 7.01 22.25 7.20
CA PRO A 110 5.57 22.02 7.01
C PRO A 110 5.17 21.74 5.55
N GLU A 111 5.86 22.34 4.59
CA GLU A 111 5.62 22.19 3.14
C GLU A 111 6.20 20.88 2.57
N GLU A 112 7.22 20.31 3.23
CA GLU A 112 7.89 19.07 2.81
C GLU A 112 7.35 17.84 3.57
N ARG A 113 6.63 18.05 4.68
CA ARG A 113 6.14 16.96 5.52
C ARG A 113 5.02 16.21 4.82
N LEU A 114 5.15 14.89 4.75
CA LEU A 114 4.14 13.98 4.24
C LEU A 114 3.82 12.91 5.29
N ASP A 115 2.54 12.59 5.44
CA ASP A 115 2.06 11.52 6.32
C ASP A 115 0.79 10.94 5.71
N VAL A 116 0.92 9.80 5.03
CA VAL A 116 -0.16 9.18 4.26
C VAL A 116 -0.42 7.75 4.73
N LEU A 117 -1.65 7.28 4.55
CA LEU A 117 -2.00 5.87 4.55
C LEU A 117 -2.35 5.48 3.12
N HIS A 118 -1.65 4.47 2.59
CA HIS A 118 -1.99 3.85 1.30
C HIS A 118 -2.57 2.47 1.59
N ALA A 119 -3.82 2.24 1.17
CA ALA A 119 -4.54 1.01 1.45
C ALA A 119 -5.04 0.36 0.16
N TRP A 120 -4.98 -0.97 0.13
CA TRP A 120 -5.31 -1.83 -0.99
C TRP A 120 -6.31 -2.89 -0.54
N LEU A 121 -7.29 -3.14 -1.39
CA LEU A 121 -8.23 -4.25 -1.28
C LEU A 121 -8.22 -5.02 -2.61
N VAL A 122 -8.08 -6.34 -2.55
CA VAL A 122 -8.07 -7.21 -3.73
C VAL A 122 -9.04 -8.36 -3.47
N GLU A 123 -10.03 -8.55 -4.32
CA GLU A 123 -11.08 -9.57 -4.18
C GLU A 123 -11.39 -10.31 -5.49
#